data_AF-A0A7C5XI42-F1
#
_entry.id   AF-A0A7C5XI42-F1
#
_cell.length_a   1.000
_cell.length_b   1.000
_cell.length_c   1.000
_cell.angle_alpha   90.00
_cell.angle_beta   90.00
_cell.angle_gamma   90.00
#
_symmetry.space_group_name_H-M   'P 1'
#
loop_
_entity.id
_entity.type
_entity.pdbx_description
1 polymer ?
#
loop_
_entity_poly.entity_id
_entity_poly.type
_entity_poly.pdbx_seq_one_letter_code
_entity_poly.pdbx_strand_id
1 'polypeptide(L)'
;EMTLTSIEIAILLLFVVLSFAANINRLSILPFTVQGTYQTSPGGILMALSGGLVFAITYFMGFEVSTQISEEVKDTRRSVPTSTLWATVLMGVLYILVTYAIILNIGYSQSSINNFVNEAEGMGPNPVYTLIGHYLGEAGLILFAVSVMLSVFGCYLATLNATARMLYGMARDGLLPTWLAETHPRYKSPHKALYLSTAIAIITIILAYLASYISGYYKPIALTYNAMEYAYAIDSLYYVLSLLLIAVGALRVTTWRGRVAIAIGAALLAITFCYSVTGMAYLYILIASILLIVVVELTILRNKLDKIKITTCPYC
;
A
#
# COMPACT_ATOMS: atom_id res chain seq x y z
N GLU A 1 -4.88 -7.75 -18.52
CA GLU A 1 -4.97 -7.23 -17.14
C GLU A 1 -6.40 -7.24 -16.62
N MET A 2 -7.33 -6.48 -17.21
CA MET A 2 -8.75 -6.47 -16.78
C MET A 2 -9.41 -7.86 -16.68
N THR A 3 -9.13 -8.75 -17.63
CA THR A 3 -9.64 -10.13 -17.61
C THR A 3 -9.07 -10.93 -16.44
N LEU A 4 -7.80 -10.73 -16.12
CA LEU A 4 -7.10 -11.44 -15.06
C LEU A 4 -7.57 -10.96 -13.68
N THR A 5 -7.68 -9.64 -13.49
CA THR A 5 -8.20 -9.06 -12.24
C THR A 5 -9.66 -9.44 -12.02
N SER A 6 -10.45 -9.55 -13.09
CA SER A 6 -11.85 -10.05 -13.00
C SER A 6 -11.91 -11.51 -12.54
N ILE A 7 -11.00 -12.36 -13.03
CA ILE A 7 -10.88 -13.76 -12.59
C ILE A 7 -10.50 -13.83 -11.11
N GLU A 8 -9.52 -13.03 -10.69
CA GLU A 8 -9.09 -12.97 -9.28
C GLU A 8 -10.24 -12.56 -8.36
N ILE A 9 -10.94 -11.48 -8.69
CA ILE A 9 -12.11 -11.01 -7.93
C ILE A 9 -13.20 -12.10 -7.90
N ALA A 10 -13.45 -12.80 -9.01
CA ALA A 10 -14.42 -13.88 -9.05
C ALA A 10 -14.04 -15.05 -8.13
N ILE A 11 -12.75 -15.42 -8.07
CA ILE A 11 -12.27 -16.48 -7.17
C ILE A 11 -12.40 -16.04 -5.71
N LEU A 12 -12.03 -14.79 -5.38
CA LEU A 12 -12.18 -14.24 -4.03
C LEU A 12 -13.65 -14.19 -3.60
N LEU A 13 -14.55 -13.76 -4.49
CA LEU A 13 -15.98 -13.76 -4.21
C LEU A 13 -16.53 -15.18 -4.02
N LEU A 14 -16.10 -16.13 -4.84
CA LEU A 14 -16.48 -17.53 -4.68
C LEU A 14 -15.99 -18.08 -3.33
N PHE A 15 -14.75 -17.79 -2.94
CA PHE A 15 -14.23 -18.13 -1.61
C PHE A 15 -15.07 -17.52 -0.48
N VAL A 16 -15.43 -16.24 -0.59
CA VAL A 16 -16.30 -15.57 0.40
C VAL A 16 -17.65 -16.29 0.49
N VAL A 17 -18.31 -16.56 -0.63
CA VAL A 17 -19.63 -17.24 -0.65
C VAL A 17 -19.54 -18.63 -0.01
N LEU A 18 -18.53 -19.43 -0.37
CA LEU A 18 -18.35 -20.78 0.18
C LEU A 18 -18.02 -20.75 1.68
N SER A 19 -17.17 -19.82 2.12
CA SER A 19 -16.83 -19.63 3.53
C SER A 19 -18.07 -19.29 4.36
N PHE A 20 -18.90 -18.36 3.89
CA PHE A 20 -20.13 -17.97 4.57
C PHE A 20 -21.16 -19.10 4.59
N ALA A 21 -21.31 -19.83 3.47
CA ALA A 21 -22.21 -20.98 3.40
C ALA A 21 -21.82 -22.09 4.39
N ALA A 22 -20.52 -22.36 4.53
CA ALA A 22 -20.01 -23.36 5.45
C ALA A 22 -20.08 -22.93 6.94
N ASN A 23 -19.99 -21.63 7.22
CA ASN A 23 -19.86 -21.10 8.59
C ASN A 23 -21.04 -20.21 9.01
N ILE A 24 -22.23 -20.36 8.41
CA ILE A 24 -23.38 -19.49 8.67
C ILE A 24 -23.78 -19.44 10.16
N ASN A 25 -23.60 -20.54 10.89
CA ASN A 25 -23.92 -20.65 12.32
C ASN A 25 -22.88 -19.96 13.23
N ARG A 26 -21.75 -19.53 12.67
CA ARG A 26 -20.65 -18.88 13.41
C ARG A 26 -20.58 -17.38 13.18
N LEU A 27 -21.52 -16.80 12.43
CA LEU A 27 -21.54 -15.35 12.17
C LEU A 27 -21.57 -14.57 13.48
N SER A 28 -20.60 -13.68 13.66
CA SER A 28 -20.49 -12.80 14.83
C SER A 28 -20.12 -11.37 14.42
N ILE A 29 -20.66 -10.40 15.16
CA ILE A 29 -20.33 -8.98 15.00
C ILE A 29 -19.05 -8.58 15.75
N LEU A 30 -18.41 -9.49 16.48
CA LEU A 30 -17.24 -9.20 17.33
C LEU A 30 -16.15 -8.36 16.62
N PRO A 31 -15.73 -8.64 15.37
CA PRO A 31 -14.69 -7.86 14.70
C PRO A 31 -15.07 -6.40 14.43
N PHE A 32 -16.36 -6.09 14.42
CA PHE A 32 -16.88 -4.73 14.24
C PHE A 32 -17.07 -3.97 15.56
N THR A 33 -16.67 -4.56 16.68
CA THR A 33 -16.76 -3.97 18.01
C THR A 33 -15.37 -3.70 18.59
N VAL A 34 -15.29 -2.77 19.53
CA VAL A 34 -14.04 -2.48 20.26
C VAL A 34 -13.51 -3.71 21.02
N GLN A 35 -14.39 -4.64 21.40
CA GLN A 35 -14.00 -5.89 22.05
C GLN A 35 -13.18 -6.80 21.15
N GLY A 36 -13.31 -6.67 19.83
CA GLY A 36 -12.47 -7.37 18.85
C GLY A 36 -10.99 -6.96 18.89
N THR A 37 -10.62 -5.92 19.64
CA THR A 37 -9.22 -5.56 19.88
C THR A 37 -8.54 -6.44 20.93
N TYR A 38 -9.31 -7.20 21.73
CA TYR A 38 -8.85 -7.94 22.91
C TYR A 38 -8.15 -7.07 23.97
N GLN A 39 -8.37 -5.75 23.94
CA GLN A 39 -7.80 -4.80 24.89
C GLN A 39 -8.88 -4.27 25.84
N THR A 40 -8.53 -4.14 27.11
CA THR A 40 -9.44 -3.64 28.15
C THR A 40 -9.16 -2.20 28.58
N SER A 41 -7.93 -1.72 28.35
CA SER A 41 -7.54 -0.35 28.67
C SER A 41 -7.81 0.60 27.50
N PRO A 42 -8.22 1.87 27.74
CA PRO A 42 -8.39 2.84 26.66
C PRO A 42 -7.13 3.06 25.82
N GLY A 43 -5.95 3.04 26.45
CA GLY A 43 -4.67 3.14 25.75
C GLY A 43 -4.38 1.92 24.85
N GLY A 44 -4.62 0.71 25.36
CA GLY A 44 -4.44 -0.52 24.57
C GLY A 44 -5.40 -0.61 23.39
N ILE A 45 -6.67 -0.22 23.58
CA ILE A 45 -7.67 -0.15 22.51
C ILE A 45 -7.19 0.79 21.40
N LEU A 46 -6.69 1.98 21.77
CA LEU A 46 -6.24 2.96 20.80
C LEU A 46 -4.99 2.48 20.04
N MET A 47 -4.07 1.78 20.70
CA MET A 47 -2.92 1.12 20.07
C MET A 47 -3.33 0.01 19.09
N ALA A 48 -4.30 -0.81 19.46
CA ALA A 48 -4.79 -1.88 18.58
C ALA A 48 -5.48 -1.31 17.34
N LEU A 49 -6.31 -0.28 17.52
CA LEU A 49 -6.98 0.40 16.41
C LEU A 49 -5.98 1.11 15.50
N SER A 50 -4.97 1.79 16.04
CA SER A 50 -3.94 2.44 15.22
C SER A 50 -3.12 1.44 14.42
N GLY A 51 -2.77 0.29 15.02
CA GLY A 51 -2.04 -0.76 14.32
C GLY A 51 -2.83 -1.26 13.09
N GLY A 52 -4.12 -1.59 13.27
CA GLY A 52 -4.99 -1.97 12.17
C GLY A 52 -5.20 -0.86 11.13
N LEU A 53 -5.31 0.40 11.56
CA LEU A 53 -5.48 1.55 10.67
C LEU A 53 -4.27 1.79 9.77
N VAL A 54 -3.03 1.61 10.24
CA VAL A 54 -1.83 1.76 9.38
C VAL A 54 -1.89 0.77 8.22
N PHE A 55 -2.18 -0.50 8.49
CA PHE A 55 -2.32 -1.50 7.43
C PHE A 55 -3.51 -1.19 6.52
N ALA A 56 -4.66 -0.79 7.08
CA ALA A 56 -5.82 -0.39 6.30
C ALA A 56 -5.52 0.76 5.32
N ILE A 57 -4.84 1.81 5.78
CA ILE A 57 -4.43 2.94 4.92
C ILE A 57 -3.48 2.46 3.82
N THR A 58 -2.54 1.58 4.15
CA THR A 58 -1.57 1.03 3.21
C THR A 58 -2.26 0.19 2.13
N TYR A 59 -3.32 -0.56 2.47
CA TYR A 59 -4.11 -1.31 1.48
C TYR A 59 -4.85 -0.43 0.45
N PHE A 60 -5.03 0.85 0.75
CA PHE A 60 -5.60 1.83 -0.20
C PHE A 60 -4.55 2.67 -0.92
N MET A 61 -3.26 2.45 -0.66
CA MET A 61 -2.18 3.09 -1.41
C MET A 61 -2.31 2.80 -2.91
N GLY A 62 -2.10 3.81 -3.75
CA GLY A 62 -2.21 3.69 -5.20
C GLY A 62 -3.44 4.37 -5.82
N PHE A 63 -4.35 4.94 -5.02
CA PHE A 63 -5.46 5.75 -5.55
C PHE A 63 -4.97 6.96 -6.37
N GLU A 64 -3.79 7.49 -6.01
CA GLU A 64 -3.13 8.62 -6.62
C GLU A 64 -2.55 8.32 -8.02
N VAL A 65 -2.28 7.05 -8.33
CA VAL A 65 -1.73 6.63 -9.64
C VAL A 65 -2.68 6.99 -10.78
N SER A 66 -3.99 7.02 -10.50
CA SER A 66 -5.02 7.48 -11.44
C SER A 66 -4.75 8.89 -11.99
N THR A 67 -4.09 9.76 -11.20
CA THR A 67 -3.75 11.12 -11.61
C THR A 67 -2.52 11.17 -12.51
N GLN A 68 -1.59 10.23 -12.37
CA GLN A 68 -0.35 10.18 -13.15
C GLN A 68 -0.58 9.76 -14.60
N ILE A 69 -1.67 9.03 -14.86
CA ILE A 69 -2.07 8.57 -16.21
C ILE A 69 -3.28 9.38 -16.72
N SER A 70 -3.62 10.46 -16.04
CA SER A 70 -4.80 11.28 -16.34
C SER A 70 -4.76 11.95 -17.72
N GLU A 71 -3.55 12.15 -18.27
CA GLU A 71 -3.32 12.70 -19.61
C GLU A 71 -3.74 11.73 -20.74
N GLU A 72 -3.82 10.42 -20.47
CA GLU A 72 -4.24 9.40 -21.45
C GLU A 72 -5.77 9.18 -21.43
N VAL A 73 -6.49 9.81 -20.51
CA VAL A 73 -7.94 9.63 -20.31
C VAL A 73 -8.73 10.65 -21.13
N LYS A 74 -9.71 10.19 -21.92
CA LYS A 74 -10.53 11.03 -22.80
C LYS A 74 -11.30 12.14 -22.07
N ASP A 75 -11.92 11.82 -20.93
CA ASP A 75 -12.65 12.77 -20.08
C ASP A 75 -12.08 12.72 -18.65
N THR A 76 -10.94 13.37 -18.48
CA THR A 76 -10.22 13.39 -17.20
C THR A 76 -11.06 13.99 -16.06
N ARG A 77 -11.84 15.03 -16.33
CA ARG A 77 -12.60 15.78 -15.30
C ARG A 77 -13.70 14.97 -14.65
N ARG A 78 -14.29 14.01 -15.37
CA ARG A 78 -15.35 13.15 -14.83
C ARG A 78 -14.86 11.75 -14.51
N SER A 79 -14.06 11.15 -15.40
CA SER A 79 -13.71 9.74 -15.30
C SER A 79 -12.70 9.47 -14.19
N VAL A 80 -11.68 10.31 -14.00
CA VAL A 80 -10.69 10.09 -12.93
C VAL A 80 -11.32 10.14 -11.54
N PRO A 81 -12.03 11.22 -11.13
CA PRO A 81 -12.56 11.28 -9.76
C PRO A 81 -13.62 10.20 -9.49
N THR A 82 -14.49 9.90 -10.46
CA THR A 82 -15.53 8.88 -10.26
C THR A 82 -14.96 7.47 -10.25
N SER A 83 -14.02 7.15 -11.13
CA SER A 83 -13.39 5.82 -11.18
C SER A 83 -12.56 5.55 -9.93
N THR A 84 -11.78 6.55 -9.46
CA THR A 84 -11.00 6.41 -8.23
C THR A 84 -11.93 6.19 -7.02
N LEU A 85 -13.02 6.95 -6.91
CA LEU A 85 -13.99 6.77 -5.82
C LEU A 85 -14.62 5.36 -5.84
N TRP A 86 -15.10 4.92 -7.00
CA TRP A 86 -15.69 3.58 -7.14
C TRP A 86 -14.68 2.47 -6.88
N ALA A 87 -13.44 2.61 -7.37
CA ALA A 87 -12.37 1.65 -7.11
C ALA A 87 -12.08 1.54 -5.61
N THR A 88 -11.94 2.67 -4.90
CA THR A 88 -11.70 2.69 -3.46
C THR A 88 -12.86 2.04 -2.68
N VAL A 89 -14.11 2.39 -2.99
CA VAL A 89 -15.27 1.81 -2.28
C VAL A 89 -15.39 0.31 -2.54
N LEU A 90 -15.26 -0.11 -3.80
CA LEU A 90 -15.40 -1.52 -4.18
C LEU A 90 -14.29 -2.37 -3.55
N MET A 91 -13.04 -1.90 -3.58
CA MET A 91 -11.93 -2.59 -2.92
C MET A 91 -12.11 -2.64 -1.41
N GLY A 92 -12.59 -1.56 -0.78
CA GLY A 92 -12.86 -1.56 0.66
C GLY A 92 -13.91 -2.60 1.07
N VAL A 93 -14.99 -2.73 0.29
CA VAL A 93 -15.99 -3.78 0.52
C VAL A 93 -15.38 -5.18 0.34
N LEU A 94 -14.59 -5.39 -0.71
CA LEU A 94 -13.92 -6.68 -0.93
C LEU A 94 -12.95 -7.03 0.19
N TYR A 95 -12.13 -6.08 0.67
CA TYR A 95 -11.21 -6.30 1.79
C TYR A 95 -11.96 -6.69 3.05
N ILE A 96 -13.06 -6.01 3.38
CA ILE A 96 -13.90 -6.36 4.53
C ILE A 96 -14.47 -7.78 4.38
N LEU A 97 -15.05 -8.10 3.21
CA LEU A 97 -15.65 -9.41 2.95
C LEU A 97 -14.65 -10.56 3.04
N VAL A 98 -13.49 -10.42 2.39
CA VAL A 98 -12.44 -11.44 2.39
C VAL A 98 -11.84 -11.61 3.78
N THR A 99 -11.53 -10.51 4.48
CA THR A 99 -10.96 -10.57 5.84
C THR A 99 -11.94 -11.20 6.82
N TYR A 100 -13.23 -10.85 6.72
CA TYR A 100 -14.27 -11.45 7.54
C TYR A 100 -14.47 -12.94 7.23
N ALA A 101 -14.41 -13.35 5.96
CA ALA A 101 -14.44 -14.76 5.55
C ALA A 101 -13.24 -15.55 6.11
N ILE A 102 -12.05 -14.94 6.20
CA ILE A 102 -10.89 -15.55 6.86
C ILE A 102 -11.17 -15.73 8.35
N ILE A 103 -11.60 -14.66 9.05
CA ILE A 103 -11.92 -14.70 10.49
C ILE A 103 -12.99 -15.76 10.80
N LEU A 104 -14.01 -15.89 9.97
CA LEU A 104 -15.06 -16.91 10.10
C LEU A 104 -14.51 -18.34 10.12
N ASN A 105 -13.48 -18.61 9.32
CA ASN A 105 -12.87 -19.93 9.22
C ASN A 105 -11.94 -20.24 10.39
N ILE A 106 -11.13 -19.27 10.82
CA ILE A 106 -10.13 -19.46 11.90
C ILE A 106 -10.73 -19.38 13.29
N GLY A 107 -11.85 -18.65 13.44
CA GLY A 107 -12.51 -18.37 14.71
C GLY A 107 -12.10 -17.04 15.36
N TYR A 108 -12.91 -16.60 16.33
CA TYR A 108 -12.80 -15.29 16.96
C TYR A 108 -11.97 -15.25 18.25
N SER A 109 -11.29 -16.33 18.62
CA SER A 109 -10.44 -16.32 19.80
C SER A 109 -9.09 -15.67 19.47
N GLN A 110 -8.52 -14.96 20.45
CA GLN A 110 -7.20 -14.36 20.29
C GLN A 110 -6.12 -15.41 19.98
N SER A 111 -6.24 -16.62 20.56
CA SER A 111 -5.32 -17.72 20.28
C SER A 111 -5.41 -18.22 18.84
N SER A 112 -6.62 -18.35 18.27
CA SER A 112 -6.78 -18.74 16.86
C SER A 112 -6.19 -17.70 15.92
N ILE A 113 -6.41 -16.42 16.19
CA ILE A 113 -5.85 -15.32 15.38
C ILE A 113 -4.31 -15.32 15.48
N ASN A 114 -3.76 -15.42 16.70
CA ASN A 114 -2.31 -15.48 16.89
C ASN A 114 -1.69 -16.69 16.19
N ASN A 115 -2.34 -17.86 16.22
CA ASN A 115 -1.87 -19.04 15.49
C ASN A 115 -1.87 -18.83 13.98
N PHE A 116 -2.93 -18.22 13.43
CA PHE A 116 -3.02 -17.87 12.02
C PHE A 116 -1.91 -16.88 11.61
N VAL A 117 -1.67 -15.85 12.42
CA VAL A 117 -0.61 -14.86 12.18
C VAL A 117 0.76 -15.54 12.22
N ASN A 118 1.03 -16.35 13.24
CA ASN A 118 2.29 -17.09 13.38
C ASN A 118 2.57 -18.00 12.16
N GLU A 119 1.56 -18.69 11.64
CA GLU A 119 1.68 -19.49 10.43
C GLU A 119 1.95 -18.62 9.19
N ALA A 120 1.26 -17.48 9.08
CA ALA A 120 1.45 -16.52 8.00
C ALA A 120 2.86 -15.86 8.03
N GLU A 121 3.45 -15.65 9.20
CA GLU A 121 4.79 -15.08 9.43
C GLU A 121 5.95 -16.03 9.07
N GLY A 122 5.66 -17.09 8.32
CA GLY A 122 6.68 -18.00 7.78
C GLY A 122 7.07 -19.13 8.72
N MET A 123 6.29 -19.37 9.79
CA MET A 123 6.36 -20.62 10.55
C MET A 123 5.59 -21.78 9.90
N GLY A 124 4.77 -21.51 8.87
CA GLY A 124 4.00 -22.52 8.13
C GLY A 124 3.71 -22.14 6.67
N PRO A 125 2.96 -22.99 5.93
CA PRO A 125 2.38 -22.63 4.64
C PRO A 125 1.36 -21.50 4.83
N ASN A 126 1.28 -20.55 3.89
CA ASN A 126 0.39 -19.40 4.00
C ASN A 126 -1.06 -19.89 4.23
N PRO A 127 -1.67 -19.57 5.38
CA PRO A 127 -2.94 -20.18 5.78
C PRO A 127 -4.09 -19.78 4.83
N VAL A 128 -4.00 -18.65 4.13
CA VAL A 128 -4.98 -18.26 3.10
C VAL A 128 -5.00 -19.25 1.94
N TYR A 129 -3.82 -19.71 1.49
CA TYR A 129 -3.72 -20.72 0.43
C TYR A 129 -4.28 -22.06 0.90
N THR A 130 -4.05 -22.43 2.15
CA THR A 130 -4.64 -23.63 2.76
C THR A 130 -6.17 -23.54 2.79
N LEU A 131 -6.73 -22.38 3.16
CA LEU A 131 -8.19 -22.15 3.15
C LEU A 131 -8.76 -22.23 1.73
N ILE A 132 -8.09 -21.61 0.75
CA ILE A 132 -8.53 -21.64 -0.65
C ILE A 132 -8.48 -23.07 -1.20
N GLY A 133 -7.41 -23.81 -0.92
CA GLY A 133 -7.29 -25.22 -1.30
C GLY A 133 -8.37 -26.10 -0.65
N HIS A 134 -8.76 -25.80 0.60
CA HIS A 134 -9.84 -26.52 1.28
C HIS A 134 -11.20 -26.37 0.57
N TYR A 135 -11.52 -25.17 0.08
CA TYR A 135 -12.82 -24.90 -0.56
C TYR A 135 -12.85 -25.17 -2.07
N LEU A 136 -11.79 -24.84 -2.79
CA LEU A 136 -11.75 -24.94 -4.25
C LEU A 136 -10.92 -26.13 -4.77
N GLY A 137 -10.29 -26.90 -3.88
CA GLY A 137 -9.38 -27.99 -4.23
C GLY A 137 -8.08 -27.52 -4.88
N GLU A 138 -7.23 -28.48 -5.25
CA GLU A 138 -5.91 -28.23 -5.86
C GLU A 138 -5.98 -27.40 -7.15
N ALA A 139 -6.96 -27.67 -8.01
CA ALA A 139 -7.12 -26.94 -9.26
C ALA A 139 -7.45 -25.45 -9.02
N GLY A 140 -8.33 -25.17 -8.05
CA GLY A 140 -8.66 -23.79 -7.68
C GLY A 140 -7.51 -23.07 -6.98
N LEU A 141 -6.74 -23.79 -6.16
CA LEU A 141 -5.53 -23.27 -5.53
C LEU A 141 -4.48 -22.83 -6.58
N ILE A 142 -4.19 -23.70 -7.57
CA ILE A 142 -3.23 -23.39 -8.64
C ILE A 142 -3.71 -22.19 -9.44
N LEU A 143 -5.00 -22.15 -9.82
CA LEU A 143 -5.57 -21.04 -10.56
C LEU A 143 -5.47 -19.73 -9.77
N PHE A 144 -5.78 -19.76 -8.48
CA PHE A 144 -5.64 -18.60 -7.59
C PHE A 144 -4.19 -18.14 -7.51
N ALA A 145 -3.24 -19.05 -7.27
CA ALA A 145 -1.82 -18.74 -7.16
C ALA A 145 -1.28 -18.09 -8.45
N VAL A 146 -1.60 -18.65 -9.62
CA VAL A 146 -1.19 -18.08 -10.92
C VAL A 146 -1.81 -16.70 -11.14
N SER A 147 -3.09 -16.54 -10.78
CA SER A 147 -3.78 -15.25 -10.89
C SER A 147 -3.11 -14.19 -10.01
N VAL A 148 -2.81 -14.51 -8.75
CA VAL A 148 -2.13 -13.60 -7.81
C VAL A 148 -0.74 -13.23 -8.35
N MET A 149 0.04 -14.19 -8.83
CA MET A 149 1.39 -13.91 -9.39
C MET A 149 1.32 -12.94 -10.58
N LEU A 150 0.39 -13.16 -11.50
CA LEU A 150 0.20 -12.30 -12.67
C LEU A 150 -0.35 -10.92 -12.29
N SER A 151 -1.21 -10.86 -11.27
CA SER A 151 -1.78 -9.60 -10.74
C SER A 151 -0.69 -8.74 -10.09
N VAL A 152 0.13 -9.33 -9.22
CA VAL A 152 1.28 -8.66 -8.60
C VAL A 152 2.27 -8.19 -9.68
N PHE A 153 2.56 -9.02 -10.68
CA PHE A 153 3.41 -8.62 -11.79
C PHE A 153 2.85 -7.42 -12.57
N GLY A 154 1.55 -7.41 -12.85
CA GLY A 154 0.86 -6.29 -13.50
C GLY A 154 0.95 -5.00 -12.67
N CYS A 155 0.70 -5.09 -11.37
CA CYS A 155 0.82 -3.97 -10.43
C CYS A 155 2.24 -3.37 -10.42
N TYR A 156 3.28 -4.21 -10.38
CA TYR A 156 4.67 -3.74 -10.44
C TYR A 156 4.98 -3.04 -11.77
N LEU A 157 4.54 -3.60 -12.89
CA LEU A 157 4.77 -3.01 -14.21
C LEU A 157 4.08 -1.64 -14.34
N ALA A 158 2.82 -1.54 -13.89
CA ALA A 158 2.07 -0.29 -13.88
C ALA A 158 2.77 0.77 -13.02
N THR A 159 3.19 0.40 -11.81
CA THR A 159 3.86 1.31 -10.87
C THR A 159 5.21 1.79 -11.40
N LEU A 160 6.03 0.89 -11.97
CA LEU A 160 7.31 1.27 -12.58
C LEU A 160 7.13 2.26 -13.75
N ASN A 161 6.12 2.04 -14.59
CA ASN A 161 5.82 2.92 -15.71
C ASN A 161 5.33 4.30 -15.22
N ALA A 162 4.46 4.32 -14.21
CA ALA A 162 3.92 5.54 -13.63
C ALA A 162 5.04 6.38 -12.96
N THR A 163 5.90 5.74 -12.17
CA THR A 163 7.09 6.38 -11.56
C THR A 163 8.06 6.93 -12.61
N ALA A 164 8.34 6.17 -13.68
CA ALA A 164 9.24 6.63 -14.73
C ALA A 164 8.70 7.88 -15.46
N ARG A 165 7.38 7.98 -15.67
CA ARG A 165 6.73 9.17 -16.24
C ARG A 165 6.78 10.37 -15.31
N MET A 166 6.55 10.15 -14.01
CA MET A 166 6.67 11.19 -13.01
C MET A 166 8.10 11.76 -12.96
N LEU A 167 9.12 10.89 -12.89
CA LEU A 167 10.52 11.31 -12.92
C LEU A 167 10.89 12.05 -14.20
N TYR A 168 10.38 11.60 -15.34
CA TYR A 168 10.55 12.28 -16.63
C TYR A 168 9.96 13.70 -16.61
N GLY A 169 8.73 13.87 -16.11
CA GLY A 169 8.08 15.17 -15.98
C GLY A 169 8.88 16.11 -15.07
N MET A 170 9.30 15.62 -13.90
CA MET A 170 10.16 16.38 -12.97
C MET A 170 11.51 16.76 -13.60
N ALA A 171 12.11 15.88 -14.39
CA ALA A 171 13.36 16.16 -15.09
C ALA A 171 13.19 17.21 -16.20
N ARG A 172 12.08 17.16 -16.94
CA ARG A 172 11.72 18.15 -17.97
C ARG A 172 11.53 19.54 -17.36
N ASP A 173 10.94 19.60 -16.17
CA ASP A 173 10.71 20.85 -15.44
C ASP A 173 11.96 21.34 -14.66
N GLY A 174 13.11 20.68 -14.85
CA GLY A 174 14.41 21.09 -14.30
C GLY A 174 14.67 20.67 -12.85
N LEU A 175 13.71 20.01 -12.19
CA LEU A 175 13.83 19.52 -10.81
C LEU A 175 14.82 18.35 -10.69
N LEU A 176 14.92 17.50 -11.72
CA LEU A 176 15.85 16.37 -11.74
C LEU A 176 16.95 16.55 -12.80
N PRO A 177 18.02 15.72 -12.78
CA PRO A 177 19.04 15.75 -13.83
C PRO A 177 18.43 15.61 -15.24
N THR A 178 18.92 16.40 -16.19
CA THR A 178 18.34 16.52 -17.55
C THR A 178 18.37 15.21 -18.33
N TRP A 179 19.30 14.30 -18.03
CA TRP A 179 19.35 12.98 -18.67
C TRP A 179 18.10 12.12 -18.38
N LEU A 180 17.40 12.35 -17.26
CA LEU A 180 16.13 11.66 -16.98
C LEU A 180 14.98 12.13 -17.88
N ALA A 181 15.12 13.29 -18.53
CA ALA A 181 14.18 13.81 -19.52
C ALA A 181 14.43 13.24 -20.94
N GLU A 182 15.30 12.24 -21.10
CA GLU A 182 15.53 11.60 -22.39
C GLU A 182 14.54 10.46 -22.65
N THR A 183 13.90 10.50 -23.82
CA THR A 183 13.03 9.42 -24.29
C THR A 183 13.76 8.49 -25.25
N HIS A 184 13.32 7.24 -25.32
CA HIS A 184 13.89 6.25 -26.21
C HIS A 184 13.64 6.65 -27.68
N PRO A 185 14.65 6.61 -28.58
CA PRO A 185 14.51 7.11 -29.95
C PRO A 185 13.33 6.49 -30.72
N ARG A 186 13.17 5.16 -30.59
CA ARG A 186 12.11 4.37 -31.23
C ARG A 186 10.78 4.34 -30.48
N TYR A 187 10.77 3.97 -29.20
CA TYR A 187 9.55 3.74 -28.41
C TYR A 187 9.01 4.99 -27.70
N LYS A 188 9.76 6.10 -27.72
CA LYS A 188 9.41 7.37 -27.05
C LYS A 188 9.12 7.25 -25.54
N SER A 189 9.55 6.15 -24.91
CA SER A 189 9.42 5.91 -23.48
C SER A 189 10.60 6.49 -22.69
N PRO A 190 10.41 6.94 -21.43
CA PRO A 190 11.47 7.48 -20.59
C PRO A 190 12.40 6.37 -20.04
N HIS A 191 13.15 5.71 -20.93
CA HIS A 191 13.95 4.53 -20.63
C HIS A 191 14.99 4.75 -19.52
N LYS A 192 15.65 5.91 -19.46
CA LYS A 192 16.64 6.18 -18.40
C LYS A 192 15.99 6.32 -17.02
N ALA A 193 14.83 6.95 -16.94
CA ALA A 193 14.05 7.02 -15.70
C ALA A 193 13.55 5.64 -15.25
N LEU A 194 13.17 4.80 -16.22
CA LEU A 194 12.80 3.40 -15.95
C LEU A 194 13.98 2.60 -15.39
N TYR A 195 15.16 2.67 -16.01
CA TYR A 195 16.35 1.97 -15.51
C TYR A 195 16.75 2.43 -14.10
N LEU A 196 16.69 3.74 -13.82
CA LEU A 196 16.97 4.26 -12.49
C LEU A 196 15.95 3.71 -11.46
N SER A 197 14.66 3.76 -11.79
CA SER A 197 13.59 3.26 -10.90
C SER A 197 13.76 1.78 -10.59
N THR A 198 14.06 0.96 -11.61
CA THR A 198 14.32 -0.47 -11.45
C THR A 198 15.58 -0.73 -10.62
N ALA A 199 16.65 0.03 -10.84
CA ALA A 199 17.88 -0.11 -10.06
C ALA A 199 17.64 0.19 -8.57
N ILE A 200 16.90 1.25 -8.26
CA ILE A 200 16.51 1.60 -6.89
C ILE A 200 15.67 0.46 -6.29
N ALA A 201 14.68 -0.06 -7.01
CA ALA A 201 13.84 -1.17 -6.55
C ALA A 201 14.67 -2.44 -6.24
N ILE A 202 15.64 -2.79 -7.09
CA ILE A 202 16.54 -3.92 -6.85
C ILE A 202 17.40 -3.68 -5.60
N ILE A 203 17.96 -2.48 -5.44
CA ILE A 203 18.76 -2.14 -4.26
C ILE A 203 17.92 -2.26 -2.99
N THR A 204 16.68 -1.75 -2.99
CA THR A 204 15.78 -1.85 -1.83
C THR A 204 15.44 -3.30 -1.49
N ILE A 205 15.23 -4.16 -2.50
CA ILE A 205 14.99 -5.59 -2.28
C ILE A 205 16.23 -6.23 -1.64
N ILE A 206 17.43 -5.98 -2.17
CA ILE A 206 18.67 -6.53 -1.62
C ILE A 206 18.87 -6.09 -0.17
N LEU A 207 18.65 -4.81 0.14
CA LEU A 207 18.77 -4.28 1.50
C LEU A 207 17.75 -4.92 2.46
N ALA A 208 16.50 -5.12 2.01
CA ALA A 208 15.47 -5.76 2.82
C ALA A 208 15.81 -7.23 3.14
N TYR A 209 16.28 -7.98 2.15
CA TYR A 209 16.76 -9.36 2.35
C TYR A 209 17.99 -9.42 3.26
N LEU A 210 18.92 -8.47 3.11
CA LEU A 210 20.09 -8.38 3.97
C LEU A 210 19.70 -8.08 5.42
N ALA A 211 18.78 -7.13 5.64
CA ALA A 211 18.25 -6.82 6.97
C ALA A 211 17.56 -8.02 7.62
N SER A 212 16.76 -8.77 6.84
CA SER A 212 16.14 -10.01 7.30
C SER A 212 17.16 -11.08 7.68
N TYR A 213 18.23 -11.23 6.89
CA TYR A 213 19.28 -12.20 7.18
C TYR A 213 20.06 -11.85 8.46
N ILE A 214 20.44 -10.58 8.63
CA ILE A 214 21.14 -10.09 9.83
C ILE A 214 20.28 -10.26 11.09
N SER A 215 18.96 -10.16 10.95
CA SER A 215 18.01 -10.35 12.05
C SER A 215 17.84 -11.82 12.47
N GLY A 216 18.54 -12.76 11.84
CA GLY A 216 18.60 -14.17 12.25
C GLY A 216 17.58 -15.08 11.57
N TYR A 217 16.88 -14.60 10.54
CA TYR A 217 15.94 -15.41 9.76
C TYR A 217 16.64 -16.09 8.60
N TYR A 218 16.90 -17.40 8.72
CA TYR A 218 17.64 -18.17 7.71
C TYR A 218 16.76 -19.10 6.86
N LYS A 219 15.52 -19.39 7.29
CA LYS A 219 14.60 -20.23 6.52
C LYS A 219 14.05 -19.44 5.32
N PRO A 220 13.97 -19.99 4.09
CA PRO A 220 13.60 -19.22 2.89
C PRO A 220 12.27 -18.47 2.98
N ILE A 221 11.24 -19.10 3.55
CA ILE A 221 9.90 -18.50 3.70
C ILE A 221 9.94 -17.37 4.73
N ALA A 222 10.49 -17.63 5.92
CA ALA A 222 10.61 -16.62 6.97
C ALA A 222 11.50 -15.44 6.56
N LEU A 223 12.60 -15.71 5.84
CA LEU A 223 13.49 -14.69 5.27
C LEU A 223 12.73 -13.77 4.30
N THR A 224 11.95 -14.36 3.39
CA THR A 224 11.18 -13.59 2.42
C THR A 224 10.07 -12.79 3.08
N TYR A 225 9.37 -13.39 4.05
CA TYR A 225 8.32 -12.72 4.80
C TYR A 225 8.86 -11.52 5.58
N ASN A 226 9.94 -11.70 6.34
CA ASN A 226 10.55 -10.61 7.11
C ASN A 226 11.14 -9.52 6.20
N ALA A 227 11.78 -9.88 5.09
CA ALA A 227 12.23 -8.90 4.10
C ALA A 227 11.06 -8.07 3.55
N MET A 228 9.94 -8.74 3.24
CA MET A 228 8.71 -8.08 2.80
C MET A 228 8.16 -7.15 3.90
N GLU A 229 8.07 -7.62 5.13
CA GLU A 229 7.62 -6.84 6.28
C GLU A 229 8.44 -5.56 6.49
N TYR A 230 9.78 -5.66 6.43
CA TYR A 230 10.65 -4.50 6.51
C TYR A 230 10.42 -3.51 5.36
N ALA A 231 10.29 -4.00 4.13
CA ALA A 231 10.02 -3.14 2.99
C ALA A 231 8.66 -2.43 3.10
N TYR A 232 7.60 -3.15 3.47
CA TYR A 232 6.27 -2.58 3.69
C TYR A 232 6.23 -1.60 4.85
N ALA A 233 6.97 -1.85 5.94
CA ALA A 233 7.05 -0.93 7.06
C ALA A 233 7.71 0.39 6.65
N ILE A 234 8.80 0.35 5.87
CA ILE A 234 9.44 1.56 5.32
C ILE A 234 8.46 2.32 4.42
N ASP A 235 7.83 1.61 3.48
CA ASP A 235 6.96 2.20 2.48
C ASP A 235 5.70 2.83 3.10
N SER A 236 5.02 2.12 4.00
CA SER A 236 3.83 2.61 4.70
C SER A 236 4.13 3.85 5.56
N LEU A 237 5.23 3.86 6.30
CA LEU A 237 5.63 5.02 7.11
C LEU A 237 6.01 6.22 6.23
N TYR A 238 6.75 5.99 5.14
CA TYR A 238 7.05 7.01 4.14
C TYR A 238 5.77 7.59 3.54
N TYR A 239 4.84 6.73 3.15
CA TYR A 239 3.58 7.11 2.54
C TYR A 239 2.72 7.95 3.49
N VAL A 240 2.53 7.50 4.74
CA VAL A 240 1.77 8.26 5.75
C VAL A 240 2.40 9.64 6.00
N LEU A 241 3.72 9.71 6.10
CA LEU A 241 4.41 10.99 6.29
C LEU A 241 4.27 11.91 5.07
N SER A 242 4.36 11.35 3.85
CA SER A 242 4.17 12.10 2.61
C SER A 242 2.75 12.67 2.50
N LEU A 243 1.72 11.90 2.84
CA LEU A 243 0.32 12.34 2.87
C LEU A 243 0.11 13.45 3.89
N LEU A 244 0.76 13.36 5.06
CA LEU A 244 0.69 14.40 6.07
C LEU A 244 1.29 15.71 5.55
N LEU A 245 2.44 15.67 4.89
CA LEU A 245 3.07 16.85 4.27
C LEU A 245 2.19 17.46 3.17
N ILE A 246 1.62 16.62 2.30
CA ILE A 246 0.68 17.04 1.25
C ILE A 246 -0.56 17.68 1.88
N ALA A 247 -1.12 17.08 2.94
CA ALA A 247 -2.27 17.61 3.66
C ALA A 247 -1.97 19.01 4.23
N VAL A 248 -0.81 19.20 4.86
CA VAL A 248 -0.38 20.51 5.38
C VAL A 248 -0.24 21.55 4.27
N GLY A 249 0.31 21.17 3.12
CA GLY A 249 0.38 22.05 1.94
C GLY A 249 -1.01 22.42 1.41
N ALA A 250 -1.90 21.43 1.30
CA ALA A 250 -3.25 21.59 0.78
C ALA A 250 -4.13 22.50 1.67
N LEU A 251 -3.87 22.59 2.98
CA LEU A 251 -4.56 23.53 3.88
C LEU A 251 -4.43 25.00 3.43
N ARG A 252 -3.33 25.35 2.73
CA ARG A 252 -3.11 26.72 2.26
C ARG A 252 -3.99 27.10 1.07
N VAL A 253 -4.40 26.13 0.25
CA VAL A 253 -5.04 26.37 -1.06
C VAL A 253 -6.55 26.05 -1.03
N THR A 254 -7.02 25.30 -0.04
CA THR A 254 -8.40 24.81 0.02
C THR A 254 -9.39 25.74 0.74
N THR A 255 -10.67 25.59 0.40
CA THR A 255 -11.81 26.28 1.04
C THR A 255 -12.00 25.83 2.49
N TRP A 256 -12.74 26.60 3.29
CA TRP A 256 -12.96 26.29 4.73
C TRP A 256 -13.47 24.86 4.98
N ARG A 257 -14.43 24.37 4.19
CA ARG A 257 -14.94 22.99 4.29
C ARG A 257 -13.85 21.95 3.98
N GLY A 258 -13.02 22.22 2.96
CA GLY A 258 -11.87 21.38 2.62
C GLY A 258 -10.82 21.36 3.73
N ARG A 259 -10.53 22.52 4.34
CA ARG A 259 -9.59 22.62 5.47
C ARG A 259 -10.02 21.79 6.66
N VAL A 260 -11.30 21.81 7.01
CA VAL A 260 -11.84 20.99 8.11
C VAL A 260 -11.67 19.50 7.79
N ALA A 261 -12.04 19.07 6.59
CA ALA A 261 -11.87 17.67 6.17
C ALA A 261 -10.39 17.22 6.19
N ILE A 262 -9.50 18.05 5.66
CA ILE A 262 -8.04 17.77 5.64
C ILE A 262 -7.48 17.74 7.06
N ALA A 263 -7.88 18.67 7.93
CA ALA A 263 -7.41 18.71 9.32
C ALA A 263 -7.85 17.46 10.10
N ILE A 264 -9.09 17.00 9.90
CA ILE A 264 -9.59 15.75 10.51
C ILE A 264 -8.79 14.56 9.99
N GLY A 265 -8.59 14.45 8.68
CA GLY A 265 -7.78 13.38 8.09
C GLY A 265 -6.34 13.38 8.60
N ALA A 266 -5.70 14.55 8.63
CA ALA A 266 -4.34 14.70 9.14
C ALA A 266 -4.24 14.37 10.63
N ALA A 267 -5.23 14.74 11.44
CA ALA A 267 -5.27 14.38 12.86
C ALA A 267 -5.42 12.86 13.06
N LEU A 268 -6.30 12.20 12.29
CA LEU A 268 -6.46 10.75 12.33
C LEU A 268 -5.17 10.02 11.91
N LEU A 269 -4.51 10.51 10.85
CA LEU A 269 -3.22 9.99 10.40
C LEU A 269 -2.14 10.18 11.46
N ALA A 270 -2.07 11.35 12.10
CA ALA A 270 -1.08 11.65 13.14
C ALA A 270 -1.27 10.79 14.39
N ILE A 271 -2.51 10.58 14.83
CA ILE A 271 -2.83 9.68 15.95
C ILE A 271 -2.39 8.26 15.61
N THR A 272 -2.81 7.78 14.44
CA THR A 272 -2.48 6.44 13.94
C THR A 272 -0.96 6.25 13.88
N PHE A 273 -0.23 7.25 13.37
CA PHE A 273 1.22 7.24 13.31
C PHE A 273 1.86 7.17 14.70
N CYS A 274 1.49 8.06 15.62
CA CYS A 274 2.09 8.13 16.96
C CYS A 274 1.98 6.80 17.73
N TYR A 275 0.81 6.17 17.68
CA TYR A 275 0.59 4.90 18.36
C TYR A 275 1.30 3.72 17.67
N SER A 276 1.43 3.74 16.34
CA SER A 276 2.19 2.71 15.62
C SER A 276 3.71 2.81 15.86
N VAL A 277 4.24 4.02 16.06
CA VAL A 277 5.66 4.21 16.45
C VAL A 277 5.93 3.68 17.86
N THR A 278 4.98 3.83 18.78
CA THR A 278 5.16 3.42 20.18
C THR A 278 4.95 1.92 20.41
N GLY A 279 4.24 1.23 19.52
CA GLY A 279 3.87 -0.18 19.69
C GLY A 279 4.87 -1.22 19.19
N MET A 280 5.87 -0.86 18.37
CA MET A 280 6.70 -1.86 17.67
C MET A 280 8.18 -1.49 17.55
N ALA A 281 9.02 -2.51 17.38
CA ALA A 281 10.45 -2.45 17.10
C ALA A 281 10.78 -1.88 15.70
N TYR A 282 10.17 -0.76 15.31
CA TYR A 282 10.35 -0.10 14.02
C TYR A 282 10.88 1.34 14.15
N LEU A 283 11.33 1.76 15.34
CA LEU A 283 11.95 3.07 15.54
C LEU A 283 13.12 3.29 14.56
N TYR A 284 13.93 2.26 14.30
CA TYR A 284 15.03 2.34 13.32
C TYR A 284 14.52 2.45 11.88
N ILE A 285 13.38 1.84 11.54
CA ILE A 285 12.73 1.97 10.22
C ILE A 285 12.18 3.38 10.02
N LEU A 286 11.59 3.94 11.06
CA LEU A 286 11.13 5.33 11.07
C LEU A 286 12.30 6.30 10.90
N ILE A 287 13.40 6.10 11.63
CA ILE A 287 14.62 6.90 11.47
C ILE A 287 15.15 6.77 10.04
N ALA A 288 15.20 5.55 9.47
CA ALA A 288 15.63 5.33 8.09
C ALA A 288 14.72 6.05 7.07
N SER A 289 13.41 6.01 7.28
CA SER A 289 12.42 6.67 6.41
C SER A 289 12.51 8.19 6.48
N ILE A 290 12.66 8.75 7.69
CA ILE A 290 12.87 10.18 7.90
C ILE A 290 14.20 10.62 7.28
N LEU A 291 15.28 9.86 7.48
CA LEU A 291 16.57 10.14 6.85
C LEU A 291 16.47 10.13 5.33
N LEU A 292 15.75 9.17 4.75
CA LEU A 292 15.54 9.10 3.31
C LEU A 292 14.79 10.35 2.80
N ILE A 293 13.73 10.76 3.49
CA ILE A 293 12.98 11.99 3.14
C ILE A 293 13.88 13.22 3.25
N VAL A 294 14.59 13.37 4.36
CA VAL A 294 15.47 14.52 4.61
C VAL A 294 16.61 14.57 3.58
N VAL A 295 17.21 13.42 3.25
CA VAL A 295 18.24 13.34 2.22
C VAL A 295 17.67 13.76 0.87
N VAL A 296 16.52 13.21 0.46
CA VAL A 296 15.85 13.56 -0.79
C VAL A 296 15.51 15.05 -0.83
N GLU A 297 14.92 15.59 0.23
CA GLU A 297 14.48 16.99 0.29
C GLU A 297 15.66 17.97 0.30
N LEU A 298 16.72 17.68 1.07
CA LEU A 298 17.91 18.53 1.17
C LEU A 298 18.78 18.46 -0.09
N THR A 299 18.95 17.27 -0.70
CA THR A 299 19.83 17.12 -1.87
C THR A 299 19.14 17.49 -3.19
N ILE A 300 17.85 17.19 -3.35
CA ILE A 300 17.15 17.33 -4.63
C ILE A 300 16.29 18.60 -4.69
N LEU A 301 15.47 18.85 -3.67
CA LEU A 301 14.45 19.90 -3.74
C LEU A 301 14.99 21.28 -3.36
N ARG A 302 15.73 21.40 -2.24
CA ARG A 302 16.15 22.72 -1.73
C ARG A 302 17.10 23.48 -2.66
N ASN A 303 18.06 22.80 -3.30
CA ASN A 303 19.01 23.44 -4.21
C ASN A 303 18.40 23.85 -5.57
N LYS A 304 17.22 23.34 -5.92
CA LYS A 304 16.62 23.53 -7.26
C LYS A 304 15.29 24.27 -7.25
N LEU A 305 14.47 24.13 -6.20
CA LEU A 305 13.23 24.91 -6.06
C LEU A 305 13.50 26.42 -5.98
N ASP A 306 14.60 26.84 -5.34
CA ASP A 306 15.01 28.25 -5.28
C ASP A 306 15.31 28.86 -6.67
N LYS A 307 15.52 28.03 -7.69
CA LYS A 307 15.77 28.46 -9.07
C LYS A 307 14.50 28.50 -9.94
N ILE A 308 13.37 27.99 -9.45
CA ILE A 308 12.12 27.94 -10.22
C ILE A 308 11.35 29.24 -9.98
N LYS A 309 11.40 30.14 -10.97
CA LYS A 309 10.50 31.29 -11.01
C LYS A 309 9.08 30.79 -11.28
N ILE A 310 8.22 30.88 -10.27
CA ILE A 310 6.78 30.65 -10.41
C ILE A 310 6.24 31.68 -11.39
N THR A 311 6.08 31.29 -12.66
CA THR A 311 5.28 32.04 -13.62
C THR A 311 3.85 31.57 -13.42
N THR A 312 3.09 32.32 -12.63
CA THR A 312 1.64 32.14 -12.55
C THR A 312 1.07 32.39 -13.94
N CYS A 313 0.67 31.33 -14.65
CA CYS A 313 -0.08 31.48 -15.89
C CYS A 313 -1.53 31.83 -15.53
N PRO A 314 -2.04 33.03 -15.87
CA PRO A 314 -3.36 33.47 -15.42
C PRO A 314 -4.53 32.77 -16.13
N TYR A 315 -4.28 31.85 -17.07
CA TYR A 315 -5.31 31.20 -17.91
C TYR A 315 -5.06 29.72 -18.21
N CYS A 316 -4.57 28.92 -17.25
CA CYS A 316 -4.51 27.46 -17.36
C CYS A 316 -5.49 26.78 -16.39
#